data_AF-A0A949N197-F1
#
_entry.id   AF-A0A949N197-F1
#
_cell.length_a   1.000
_cell.length_b   1.000
_cell.length_c   1.000
_cell.angle_alpha   90.00
_cell.angle_beta   90.00
_cell.angle_gamma   90.00
#
_symmetry.space_group_name_H-M   'P 1'
#
loop_
_entity.id
_entity.type
_entity.pdbx_description
1 polymer ?
#
loop_
_entity_poly.entity_id
_entity_poly.type
_entity_poly.pdbx_seq_one_letter_code
_entity_poly.pdbx_strand_id
1 'polypeptide(L)'
;MEIPGDHVSFTAKHKGWIVAKKMEIDEKIEDIDIARLLISIRDTFTHKIYEYLDGDINIQVIEEMVNEIVPAGRLTEEKISSILATLKGGAVTRKLSEIADTKEKKDIAKAILVEKVLAKMNLAELTPKMIDKYAEKRQAL
;
A
#
# COMPACT_ATOMS: atom_id res chain seq x y z
N MET A 1 4.91 -16.41 -25.92
CA MET A 1 4.15 -15.19 -26.27
C MET A 1 5.22 -14.14 -26.52
N GLU A 2 5.53 -13.85 -27.78
CA GLU A 2 6.28 -12.63 -28.08
C GLU A 2 5.40 -11.46 -27.68
N ILE A 3 5.96 -10.52 -26.92
CA ILE A 3 5.28 -9.27 -26.65
C ILE A 3 5.91 -8.22 -27.56
N PRO A 4 5.23 -7.81 -28.65
CA PRO A 4 5.82 -6.87 -29.60
C PRO A 4 5.80 -5.46 -29.01
N GLY A 5 6.95 -4.78 -29.05
CA GLY A 5 7.13 -3.39 -28.62
C GLY A 5 7.34 -3.21 -27.11
N ASP A 6 7.84 -2.03 -26.74
CA ASP A 6 7.96 -1.63 -25.35
C ASP A 6 6.56 -1.41 -24.76
N HIS A 7 6.26 -2.01 -23.61
CA HIS A 7 4.94 -1.94 -23.01
C HIS A 7 4.97 -2.30 -21.51
N VAL A 8 3.88 -1.98 -20.81
CA VAL A 8 3.55 -2.45 -19.46
C VAL A 8 2.25 -3.25 -19.52
N SER A 9 2.16 -4.42 -18.88
CA SER A 9 0.90 -5.18 -18.76
C SER A 9 0.72 -5.81 -17.37
N PHE A 10 -0.41 -5.55 -16.70
CA PHE A 10 -0.81 -6.17 -15.43
C PHE A 10 -2.18 -6.81 -15.58
N THR A 11 -2.31 -8.13 -15.76
CA THR A 11 -3.63 -8.77 -15.88
C THR A 11 -3.86 -9.78 -14.75
N ALA A 12 -4.94 -9.64 -14.00
CA ALA A 12 -5.42 -10.54 -12.98
C ALA A 12 -6.77 -11.15 -13.43
N LYS A 13 -7.00 -12.44 -13.19
CA LYS A 13 -8.33 -13.08 -13.23
C LYS A 13 -8.35 -14.19 -12.19
N HIS A 14 -9.08 -14.00 -11.09
CA HIS A 14 -9.33 -15.02 -10.08
C HIS A 14 -10.68 -14.78 -9.42
N LYS A 15 -11.59 -15.77 -9.52
CA LYS A 15 -12.99 -15.64 -9.08
C LYS A 15 -13.61 -14.36 -9.68
N GLY A 16 -14.23 -13.52 -8.85
CA GLY A 16 -14.78 -12.22 -9.26
C GLY A 16 -13.75 -11.10 -9.41
N TRP A 17 -12.47 -11.34 -9.13
CA TRP A 17 -11.41 -10.33 -9.25
C TRP A 17 -10.72 -10.43 -10.60
N ILE A 18 -10.94 -9.48 -11.50
CA ILE A 18 -10.26 -9.46 -12.79
C ILE A 18 -9.76 -8.04 -13.08
N VAL A 19 -8.48 -7.88 -13.36
CA VAL A 19 -7.82 -6.59 -13.65
C VAL A 19 -7.01 -6.76 -14.94
N ALA A 20 -6.85 -5.73 -15.77
CA ALA A 20 -5.86 -5.69 -16.85
C ALA A 20 -5.36 -4.24 -16.97
N LYS A 21 -4.07 -3.95 -16.78
CA LYS A 21 -3.50 -2.59 -16.88
C LYS A 21 -2.42 -2.62 -17.95
N LYS A 22 -2.73 -2.06 -19.11
CA LYS A 22 -1.88 -2.12 -20.32
C LYS A 22 -1.47 -0.72 -20.73
N MET A 23 -0.23 -0.56 -21.17
CA MET A 23 0.31 0.64 -21.79
C MET A 23 1.32 0.20 -22.84
N GLU A 24 1.13 0.62 -24.08
CA GLU A 24 2.18 0.56 -25.10
C GLU A 24 3.07 1.79 -24.91
N ILE A 25 4.37 1.62 -25.06
CA ILE A 25 5.37 2.66 -24.90
C ILE A 25 5.89 2.99 -26.30
N ASP A 26 5.63 4.22 -26.72
CA ASP A 26 6.15 4.83 -27.95
C ASP A 26 6.91 6.12 -27.60
N GLU A 27 7.41 6.84 -28.61
CA GLU A 27 8.15 8.09 -28.43
C GLU A 27 7.36 9.23 -27.75
N LYS A 28 6.05 9.07 -27.53
CA LYS A 28 5.19 10.08 -26.88
C LYS A 28 4.94 9.77 -25.41
N ILE A 29 5.26 8.57 -24.96
CA ILE A 29 5.10 8.16 -23.56
C ILE A 29 6.32 8.62 -22.77
N GLU A 30 6.08 9.44 -21.77
CA GLU A 30 7.14 9.89 -20.87
C GLU A 30 7.33 8.89 -19.70
N ASP A 31 8.53 8.85 -19.12
CA ASP A 31 8.84 8.04 -17.94
C ASP A 31 7.86 8.29 -16.77
N ILE A 32 7.32 9.51 -16.68
CA ILE A 32 6.35 9.90 -15.66
C ILE A 32 4.98 9.20 -15.84
N ASP A 33 4.58 8.92 -17.08
CA ASP A 33 3.36 8.16 -17.38
C ASP A 33 3.52 6.69 -16.98
N ILE A 34 4.70 6.13 -17.25
CA ILE A 34 5.08 4.78 -16.83
C ILE A 34 5.06 4.69 -15.29
N ALA A 35 5.70 5.65 -14.61
CA ALA A 35 5.73 5.70 -13.15
C ALA A 35 4.32 5.78 -12.54
N ARG A 36 3.45 6.62 -13.11
CA ARG A 36 2.04 6.73 -12.71
C ARG A 36 1.29 5.41 -12.85
N LEU A 37 1.48 4.68 -13.95
CA LEU A 37 0.87 3.36 -14.16
C LEU A 37 1.39 2.33 -13.14
N LEU A 38 2.69 2.33 -12.86
CA LEU A 38 3.29 1.41 -11.88
C LEU A 38 2.77 1.66 -10.46
N ILE A 39 2.57 2.92 -10.07
CA ILE A 39 1.93 3.28 -8.79
C ILE A 39 0.50 2.74 -8.75
N SER A 40 -0.28 2.95 -9.82
CA SER A 40 -1.63 2.37 -9.89
C SER A 40 -1.58 0.84 -9.72
N ILE A 41 -0.68 0.15 -10.43
CA ILE A 41 -0.47 -1.30 -10.31
C ILE A 41 -0.25 -1.70 -8.84
N ARG A 42 0.67 -1.02 -8.15
CA ARG A 42 0.96 -1.22 -6.72
C ARG A 42 -0.30 -1.14 -5.87
N ASP A 43 -1.06 -0.06 -5.99
CA ASP A 43 -2.24 0.17 -5.15
C ASP A 43 -3.31 -0.93 -5.34
N THR A 44 -3.39 -1.53 -6.53
CA THR A 44 -4.32 -2.64 -6.78
C THR A 44 -3.88 -3.96 -6.17
N PHE A 45 -2.60 -4.32 -6.27
CA PHE A 45 -2.17 -5.60 -5.69
C PHE A 45 -2.03 -5.51 -4.16
N THR A 46 -1.67 -4.36 -3.58
CA THR A 46 -1.52 -4.22 -2.13
C THR A 46 -2.82 -4.53 -1.38
N HIS A 47 -3.95 -3.95 -1.82
CA HIS A 47 -5.26 -4.28 -1.25
C HIS A 47 -5.58 -5.76 -1.39
N LYS A 48 -5.28 -6.33 -2.57
CA LYS A 48 -5.61 -7.73 -2.83
C LYS A 48 -4.74 -8.72 -2.05
N ILE A 49 -3.49 -8.38 -1.78
CA ILE A 49 -2.61 -9.18 -0.91
C ILE A 49 -3.28 -9.38 0.45
N TYR A 50 -3.83 -8.32 1.04
CA TYR A 50 -4.51 -8.43 2.34
C TYR A 50 -5.76 -9.30 2.27
N GLU A 51 -6.59 -9.15 1.23
CA GLU A 51 -7.77 -10.00 1.04
C GLU A 51 -7.41 -11.50 0.93
N TYR A 52 -6.29 -11.83 0.28
CA TYR A 52 -5.84 -13.22 0.21
C TYR A 52 -5.23 -13.73 1.52
N LEU A 53 -4.70 -12.83 2.35
CA LEU A 53 -4.15 -13.18 3.66
C LEU A 53 -5.21 -13.24 4.76
N ASP A 54 -6.41 -12.73 4.54
CA ASP A 54 -7.47 -12.67 5.56
C ASP A 54 -7.91 -14.04 6.10
N GLY A 55 -7.69 -15.10 5.31
CA GLY A 55 -7.90 -16.48 5.77
C GLY A 55 -6.88 -16.97 6.81
N ASP A 56 -5.69 -16.39 6.84
CA ASP A 56 -4.57 -16.81 7.70
C ASP A 56 -4.24 -15.78 8.79
N ILE A 57 -4.49 -14.50 8.51
CA ILE A 57 -4.21 -13.36 9.36
C ILE A 57 -5.49 -12.54 9.46
N ASN A 58 -6.01 -12.37 10.67
CA ASN A 58 -7.23 -11.59 10.88
C ASN A 58 -6.98 -10.11 10.55
N ILE A 59 -7.29 -9.70 9.31
CA ILE A 59 -7.04 -8.33 8.83
C ILE A 59 -7.96 -7.34 9.54
N GLN A 60 -9.17 -7.75 9.90
CA GLN A 60 -10.13 -6.92 10.63
C GLN A 60 -9.57 -6.45 11.99
N VAL A 61 -8.93 -7.34 12.75
CA VAL A 61 -8.28 -6.95 14.02
C VAL A 61 -7.11 -5.99 13.76
N ILE A 62 -6.37 -6.17 12.67
CA ILE A 62 -5.29 -5.23 12.30
C ILE A 62 -5.87 -3.84 11.97
N GLU A 63 -6.98 -3.76 11.25
CA GLU A 63 -7.67 -2.49 10.96
C GLU A 63 -8.15 -1.78 12.24
N GLU A 64 -8.67 -2.54 13.20
CA GLU A 64 -9.04 -2.02 14.52
C GLU A 64 -7.81 -1.46 15.25
N MET A 65 -6.68 -2.18 15.24
CA MET A 65 -5.43 -1.70 15.80
C MET A 65 -4.93 -0.41 15.10
N VAL A 66 -5.04 -0.31 13.78
CA VAL A 66 -4.70 0.91 13.02
C VAL A 66 -5.56 2.09 13.47
N ASN A 67 -6.84 1.85 13.74
CA ASN A 67 -7.77 2.86 14.22
C ASN A 67 -7.53 3.32 15.65
N GLU A 68 -7.11 2.40 16.52
CA GLU A 68 -6.67 2.73 17.88
C GLU A 68 -5.35 3.51 17.90
N ILE A 69 -4.38 3.12 17.06
CA ILE A 69 -3.03 3.71 17.04
C ILE A 69 -3.04 5.10 16.40
N VAL A 70 -3.75 5.27 15.28
CA VAL A 70 -3.74 6.51 14.52
C VAL A 70 -5.01 7.33 14.82
N PRO A 71 -4.90 8.41 15.61
CA PRO A 71 -6.05 9.25 15.95
C PRO A 71 -6.59 9.96 14.70
N ALA A 72 -7.89 10.27 14.73
CA ALA A 72 -8.51 11.06 13.68
C ALA A 72 -7.98 12.51 13.66
N GLY A 73 -7.99 13.12 12.47
CA GLY A 73 -7.65 14.51 12.27
C GLY A 73 -6.15 14.76 11.99
N ARG A 74 -5.73 16.01 12.17
CA ARG A 74 -4.36 16.43 11.84
C ARG A 74 -3.33 15.81 12.77
N LEU A 75 -2.33 15.18 12.18
CA LEU A 75 -1.16 14.62 12.87
C LEU A 75 -0.07 15.68 12.96
N THR A 76 0.37 15.98 14.19
CA THR A 76 1.56 16.79 14.48
C THR A 76 2.79 15.89 14.50
N GLU A 77 4.00 16.46 14.42
CA GLU A 77 5.25 15.68 14.51
C GLU A 77 5.34 14.88 15.82
N GLU A 78 4.92 15.46 16.94
CA GLU A 78 4.85 14.77 18.23
C GLU A 78 3.93 13.54 18.19
N LYS A 79 2.75 13.67 17.57
CA LYS A 79 1.82 12.54 17.38
C LYS A 79 2.42 11.48 16.45
N ILE A 80 3.09 11.89 15.38
CA ILE A 80 3.76 10.97 14.46
C ILE A 80 4.84 10.17 15.22
N SER A 81 5.66 10.84 16.02
CA SER A 81 6.69 10.21 16.84
C SER A 81 6.10 9.21 17.84
N SER A 82 5.02 9.58 18.54
CA SER A 82 4.37 8.68 19.52
C SER A 82 3.72 7.45 18.85
N ILE A 83 3.15 7.61 17.65
CA ILE A 83 2.64 6.50 16.84
C ILE A 83 3.77 5.53 16.47
N LEU A 84 4.90 6.04 15.97
CA LEU A 84 6.05 5.21 15.59
C LEU A 84 6.66 4.49 16.80
N ALA A 85 6.71 5.14 17.96
CA ALA A 85 7.15 4.52 19.21
C ALA A 85 6.19 3.38 19.62
N THR A 86 4.88 3.59 19.47
CA THR A 86 3.85 2.59 19.77
C THR A 86 3.99 1.35 18.89
N LEU A 87 4.21 1.52 17.59
CA LEU A 87 4.43 0.42 16.64
C LEU A 87 5.62 -0.48 17.00
N LYS A 88 6.67 0.09 17.60
CA LYS A 88 7.84 -0.65 18.08
C LYS A 88 7.66 -1.23 19.50
N GLY A 89 6.58 -0.86 20.19
CA GLY A 89 6.33 -1.21 21.58
C GLY A 89 5.92 -2.66 21.81
N GLY A 90 6.12 -3.13 23.04
CA GLY A 90 5.72 -4.47 23.47
C GLY A 90 4.21 -4.70 23.47
N ALA A 91 3.40 -3.64 23.65
CA ALA A 91 1.93 -3.73 23.65
C ALA A 91 1.38 -4.21 22.30
N VAL A 92 1.87 -3.65 21.19
CA VAL A 92 1.53 -4.09 19.83
C VAL A 92 1.95 -5.55 19.63
N THR A 93 3.15 -5.91 20.06
CA THR A 93 3.66 -7.28 19.92
C THR A 93 2.81 -8.30 20.70
N ARG A 94 2.30 -7.92 21.87
CA ARG A 94 1.37 -8.75 22.66
C ARG A 94 0.04 -8.93 21.95
N LYS A 95 -0.60 -7.84 21.49
CA LYS A 95 -1.85 -7.91 20.72
C LYS A 95 -1.71 -8.78 19.46
N LEU A 96 -0.62 -8.63 18.72
CA LEU A 96 -0.36 -9.46 17.54
C LEU A 96 -0.19 -10.95 17.90
N SER A 97 0.24 -11.28 19.12
CA SER A 97 0.36 -12.67 19.58
C SER A 97 -0.99 -13.33 19.86
N GLU A 98 -2.07 -12.56 19.99
CA GLU A 98 -3.43 -13.08 20.17
C GLU A 98 -4.05 -13.52 18.84
N ILE A 99 -3.61 -12.94 17.72
CA ILE A 99 -4.10 -13.25 16.36
C ILE A 99 -3.12 -14.05 15.51
N ALA A 100 -1.89 -14.25 15.99
CA ALA A 100 -0.85 -15.02 15.30
C ALA A 100 -0.22 -16.06 16.24
N ASP A 101 -0.49 -17.32 15.95
CA ASP A 101 -0.03 -18.51 16.68
C ASP A 101 1.45 -18.84 16.46
N THR A 102 2.04 -18.33 15.38
CA THR A 102 3.42 -18.59 14.95
C THR A 102 4.21 -17.29 14.84
N LYS A 103 5.54 -17.41 14.85
CA LYS A 103 6.42 -16.27 14.65
C LYS A 103 6.24 -15.67 13.26
N GLU A 104 6.12 -16.53 12.25
CA GLU A 104 6.00 -16.15 10.84
C GLU A 104 4.71 -15.36 10.60
N LYS A 105 3.56 -15.84 11.09
CA LYS A 105 2.30 -15.08 11.00
C LYS A 105 2.38 -13.75 11.73
N LYS A 106 3.08 -13.70 12.87
CA LYS A 106 3.26 -12.47 13.66
C LYS A 106 4.11 -11.44 12.92
N ASP A 107 5.17 -11.88 12.26
CA ASP A 107 6.03 -11.02 11.47
C ASP A 107 5.25 -10.44 10.26
N ILE A 108 4.43 -11.25 9.59
CA ILE A 108 3.55 -10.77 8.51
C ILE A 108 2.49 -9.80 9.06
N ALA A 109 1.78 -10.15 10.14
CA ALA A 109 0.77 -9.29 10.75
C ALA A 109 1.35 -7.95 11.19
N LYS A 110 2.58 -7.95 11.72
CA LYS A 110 3.32 -6.73 12.08
C LYS A 110 3.67 -5.89 10.85
N ALA A 111 4.10 -6.50 9.76
CA ALA A 111 4.38 -5.79 8.51
C ALA A 111 3.11 -5.11 7.97
N ILE A 112 1.99 -5.84 7.90
CA ILE A 112 0.69 -5.32 7.46
C ILE A 112 0.24 -4.15 8.35
N LEU A 113 0.35 -4.28 9.68
CA LEU A 113 0.00 -3.22 10.61
C LEU A 113 0.84 -1.95 10.35
N VAL A 114 2.15 -2.09 10.17
CA VAL A 114 3.05 -0.98 9.90
C VAL A 114 2.69 -0.30 8.58
N GLU A 115 2.48 -1.07 7.51
CA GLU A 115 2.08 -0.52 6.21
C GLU A 115 0.77 0.26 6.30
N LYS A 116 -0.25 -0.31 6.94
CA LYS A 116 -1.56 0.35 7.12
C LYS A 116 -1.48 1.60 8.00
N VAL A 117 -0.70 1.57 9.09
CA VAL A 117 -0.51 2.76 9.93
C VAL A 117 0.18 3.87 9.13
N LEU A 118 1.27 3.57 8.41
CA LEU A 118 1.98 4.57 7.62
C LEU A 118 1.12 5.12 6.47
N ALA A 119 0.31 4.28 5.82
CA ALA A 119 -0.66 4.69 4.81
C ALA A 119 -1.70 5.64 5.41
N LYS A 120 -2.28 5.30 6.58
CA LYS A 120 -3.25 6.16 7.27
C LYS A 120 -2.66 7.49 7.73
N MET A 121 -1.35 7.53 8.03
CA MET A 121 -0.63 8.77 8.35
C MET A 121 -0.23 9.58 7.10
N ASN A 122 -0.45 9.04 5.89
CA ASN A 122 -0.01 9.62 4.62
C ASN A 122 1.52 9.87 4.58
N LEU A 123 2.31 8.96 5.17
CA LEU A 123 3.77 9.08 5.28
C LEU A 123 4.57 8.10 4.41
N ALA A 124 3.92 7.10 3.81
CA ALA A 124 4.61 6.06 3.06
C ALA A 124 4.18 5.90 1.60
N GLU A 125 3.20 6.69 1.13
CA GLU A 125 2.56 6.41 -0.16
C GLU A 125 2.76 7.54 -1.17
N LEU A 126 3.59 7.26 -2.18
CA LEU A 126 3.62 8.03 -3.43
C LEU A 126 2.34 7.72 -4.20
N THR A 127 1.44 8.69 -4.35
CA THR A 127 0.14 8.47 -5.02
C THR A 127 0.17 8.93 -6.48
N PRO A 128 -0.68 8.38 -7.37
CA PRO A 128 -0.78 8.86 -8.75
C PRO A 128 -1.08 10.37 -8.81
N LYS A 129 -1.90 10.87 -7.87
CA LYS A 129 -2.26 12.30 -7.75
C LYS A 129 -1.05 13.20 -7.50
N MET A 130 -0.04 12.74 -6.77
CA MET A 130 1.19 13.51 -6.56
C MET A 130 1.98 13.66 -7.86
N ILE A 131 2.02 12.59 -8.66
CA ILE A 131 2.64 12.59 -9.99
C ILE A 131 1.86 13.48 -10.95
N ASP A 132 0.53 13.36 -10.99
CA ASP A 132 -0.35 14.18 -11.82
C ASP A 132 -0.13 15.69 -11.55
N LYS A 133 -0.14 16.07 -10.26
CA LYS A 133 0.10 17.46 -9.83
C LYS A 133 1.49 17.98 -10.21
N TYR A 134 2.50 17.11 -10.22
CA TYR A 134 3.85 17.49 -10.64
C TYR A 134 3.93 17.65 -12.17
N ALA A 135 3.33 16.74 -12.94
CA ALA A 135 3.27 16.80 -14.39
C ALA A 135 2.58 18.08 -14.89
N GLU A 136 1.43 18.44 -14.29
CA GLU A 136 0.70 19.69 -14.59
C GLU A 136 1.58 20.93 -14.40
N LYS A 137 2.33 20.99 -13.29
CA LYS A 137 3.20 22.13 -12.99
C LYS A 137 4.40 22.20 -13.91
N ARG A 138 4.94 21.04 -14.32
CA ARG A 138 6.08 20.96 -15.24
C ARG A 138 5.73 21.51 -16.63
N GLN A 139 4.50 21.29 -17.10
CA GLN A 139 4.04 21.81 -18.40
C GLN A 139 3.73 23.32 -18.40
N ALA A 140 3.56 23.92 -17.21
CA ALA A 140 3.29 25.35 -17.04
C ALA A 140 4.57 26.20 -16.87
N LEU A 141 5.74 25.57 -16.89
CA LEU A 141 7.07 26.20 -16.82
C LEU A 141 7.73 26.23 -18.20
#